data_AF-A0A943LHQ7-F1
#
_entry.id   AF-A0A943LHQ7-F1
#
_cell.length_a   1.000
_cell.length_b   1.000
_cell.length_c   1.000
_cell.angle_alpha   90.00
_cell.angle_beta   90.00
_cell.angle_gamma   90.00
#
_symmetry.space_group_name_H-M   'P 1'
#
loop_
_entity.id
_entity.type
_entity.pdbx_description
1 polymer ?
#
loop_
_entity_poly.entity_id
_entity_poly.type
_entity_poly.pdbx_seq_one_letter_code
_entity_poly.pdbx_strand_id
1 'polypeptide(L)'
;MNREKKIIITLITMFVVTTATVLVLKKFKPEVAEKIEPIVNKIEVPEEYSRADRNNNGVPDPIDISNNLEKQLESNTKYVDAYYVGGYPPEDEGVCTDVIWRAFSSIDINLKDLVDKDIKNNIDDYWRIEGKADPHIDFRRVPNLMVYFDKYCETLTSEVIPENVDNLKQWQPGDIILFLEPYQHVGMVTNERDSDGVPFVVHNSRPSIKKGKLSWFSDYKLYHYRWKY
;
A
#
# COMPACT_ATOMS: atom_id res chain seq x y z
N MET A 1 4.54 -68.45 -34.53
CA MET A 1 3.80 -67.65 -33.52
C MET A 1 2.64 -66.92 -34.18
N ASN A 2 1.40 -67.12 -33.73
CA ASN A 2 0.20 -66.54 -34.34
C ASN A 2 0.22 -64.99 -34.25
N ARG A 3 -0.37 -64.31 -35.24
CA ARG A 3 -0.36 -62.85 -35.40
C ARG A 3 -0.87 -62.11 -34.16
N GLU A 4 -1.88 -62.65 -33.50
CA GLU A 4 -2.41 -62.11 -32.24
C GLU A 4 -1.38 -62.16 -31.09
N LYS A 5 -0.63 -63.26 -30.96
CA LYS A 5 0.44 -63.37 -29.96
C LYS A 5 1.58 -62.38 -30.23
N LYS A 6 1.90 -62.10 -31.50
CA LYS A 6 2.87 -61.05 -31.86
C LYS A 6 2.37 -59.66 -31.45
N ILE A 7 1.11 -59.33 -31.71
CA ILE A 7 0.52 -58.03 -31.34
C ILE A 7 0.52 -57.85 -29.82
N ILE A 8 0.11 -58.88 -29.06
CA ILE A 8 0.09 -58.84 -27.60
C ILE A 8 1.51 -58.63 -27.04
N ILE A 9 2.52 -59.33 -27.56
CA ILE A 9 3.91 -59.17 -27.12
C ILE A 9 4.45 -57.77 -27.44
N THR A 10 4.10 -57.19 -28.58
CA THR A 10 4.50 -55.81 -28.94
C THR A 10 3.85 -54.77 -28.03
N LEU A 11 2.58 -54.94 -27.67
CA LEU A 11 1.89 -54.02 -26.75
C LEU A 11 2.46 -54.09 -25.33
N ILE A 12 2.77 -55.30 -24.85
CA ILE A 12 3.40 -55.49 -23.54
C ILE A 12 4.79 -54.85 -23.52
N THR A 13 5.60 -55.05 -24.55
CA THR A 13 6.94 -54.43 -24.62
C THR A 13 6.86 -52.90 -24.70
N MET A 14 5.92 -52.34 -25.47
CA MET A 14 5.68 -50.88 -25.46
C MET A 14 5.29 -50.36 -24.07
N PHE A 15 4.42 -51.07 -23.36
CA PHE A 15 4.00 -50.67 -22.01
C PHE A 15 5.14 -50.72 -20.99
N VAL A 16 6.01 -51.73 -21.09
CA VAL A 16 7.20 -51.83 -20.23
C VAL A 16 8.19 -50.71 -20.52
N VAL A 17 8.39 -50.34 -21.79
CA VAL A 17 9.29 -49.24 -22.16
C VAL A 17 8.75 -47.89 -21.69
N THR A 18 7.45 -47.61 -21.86
CA THR A 18 6.85 -46.35 -21.40
C THR A 18 6.86 -46.22 -19.89
N THR A 19 6.52 -47.30 -19.16
CA THR A 19 6.59 -47.29 -17.69
C THR A 19 8.03 -47.11 -17.18
N ALA A 20 9.01 -47.79 -17.78
CA ALA A 20 10.43 -47.58 -17.45
C ALA A 20 10.87 -46.13 -17.72
N THR A 21 10.46 -45.54 -18.84
CA THR A 21 10.80 -44.15 -19.20
C THR A 21 10.20 -43.15 -18.21
N VAL A 22 8.93 -43.34 -17.82
CA VAL A 22 8.27 -42.50 -16.82
C VAL A 22 8.94 -42.63 -15.45
N LEU A 23 9.38 -43.83 -15.07
CA LEU A 23 10.13 -44.03 -13.82
C LEU A 23 11.51 -43.37 -13.85
N VAL A 24 12.20 -43.40 -14.99
CA VAL A 24 13.47 -42.68 -15.19
C VAL A 24 13.24 -41.18 -15.12
N LEU A 25 12.21 -40.65 -15.77
CA LEU A 25 11.86 -39.22 -15.69
C LEU A 25 11.42 -38.79 -14.28
N LYS A 26 10.75 -39.66 -13.51
CA LYS A 26 10.42 -39.39 -12.09
C LYS A 26 11.64 -39.42 -11.18
N LYS A 27 12.68 -40.20 -11.52
CA LYS A 27 13.98 -40.19 -10.84
C LYS A 27 14.82 -38.98 -11.25
N PHE A 28 14.71 -38.55 -12.51
CA PHE A 28 15.20 -37.25 -13.00
C PHE A 28 14.21 -36.12 -12.64
N LYS A 29 13.94 -35.95 -11.34
CA LYS A 29 13.58 -34.61 -10.88
C LYS A 29 14.88 -33.80 -10.92
N PRO A 30 14.94 -32.66 -11.61
CA PRO A 30 16.12 -31.81 -11.52
C PRO A 30 16.23 -31.34 -10.07
N GLU A 31 17.14 -31.98 -9.34
CA GLU A 31 17.58 -31.56 -8.03
C GLU A 31 18.34 -30.26 -8.28
N VAL A 32 17.88 -29.17 -7.65
CA VAL A 32 18.57 -27.88 -7.58
C VAL A 32 18.48 -27.03 -8.86
N ALA A 33 17.30 -26.45 -9.10
CA ALA A 33 17.30 -25.00 -9.35
C ALA A 33 17.34 -24.35 -7.97
N GLU A 34 18.54 -24.25 -7.39
CA GLU A 34 18.76 -23.28 -6.32
C GLU A 34 18.32 -21.94 -6.93
N LYS A 35 17.26 -21.35 -6.39
CA LYS A 35 17.08 -19.92 -6.56
C LYS A 35 18.34 -19.31 -5.96
N ILE A 36 19.32 -19.01 -6.79
CA ILE A 36 20.32 -18.01 -6.47
C ILE A 36 19.48 -16.74 -6.37
N GLU A 37 18.97 -16.45 -5.17
CA GLU A 37 18.53 -15.11 -4.87
C GLU A 37 19.76 -14.25 -5.15
N PRO A 38 19.70 -13.31 -6.11
CA PRO A 38 20.81 -12.40 -6.29
C PRO A 38 21.13 -11.80 -4.92
N ILE A 39 22.42 -11.68 -4.59
CA ILE A 39 22.83 -10.89 -3.42
C ILE A 39 22.42 -9.45 -3.75
N VAL A 40 21.18 -9.10 -3.45
CA VAL A 40 20.68 -7.74 -3.64
C VAL A 40 21.18 -6.98 -2.43
N ASN A 41 22.22 -6.18 -2.63
CA ASN A 41 22.66 -5.25 -1.61
C ASN A 41 21.53 -4.26 -1.37
N LYS A 42 20.84 -4.41 -0.24
CA LYS A 42 19.78 -3.50 0.16
C LYS A 42 20.37 -2.11 0.38
N ILE A 43 19.78 -1.12 -0.27
CA ILE A 43 20.18 0.27 -0.11
C ILE A 43 19.70 0.76 1.26
N GLU A 44 20.65 1.28 2.03
CA GLU A 44 20.37 1.91 3.32
C GLU A 44 19.97 3.37 3.08
N VAL A 45 18.74 3.71 3.46
CA VAL A 45 18.21 5.07 3.41
C VAL A 45 18.13 5.61 4.83
N PRO A 46 18.70 6.79 5.13
CA PRO A 46 18.65 7.38 6.47
C PRO A 46 17.23 7.59 7.02
N GLU A 47 17.07 7.31 8.31
CA GLU A 47 15.85 7.57 9.06
C GLU A 47 15.80 9.01 9.60
N GLU A 48 15.31 9.94 8.78
CA GLU A 48 15.24 11.37 9.09
C GLU A 48 13.86 11.82 9.60
N TYR A 49 12.98 10.88 9.94
CA TYR A 49 11.65 11.18 10.48
C TYR A 49 11.69 11.84 11.88
N SER A 50 10.63 12.59 12.20
CA SER A 50 10.48 13.24 13.51
C SER A 50 10.53 12.23 14.66
N ARG A 51 11.23 12.60 15.74
CA ARG A 51 11.28 11.81 16.99
C ARG A 51 10.23 12.26 18.01
N ALA A 52 9.27 13.09 17.59
CA ALA A 52 8.15 13.50 18.44
C ALA A 52 7.28 12.28 18.80
N ASP A 53 6.87 12.22 20.06
CA ASP A 53 5.94 11.25 20.63
C ASP A 53 4.92 12.09 21.42
N ARG A 54 3.80 12.44 20.78
CA ARG A 54 2.81 13.37 21.37
C ARG A 54 1.85 12.68 22.31
N ASN A 55 1.52 11.43 22.03
CA ASN A 55 0.65 10.61 22.88
C ASN A 55 1.41 10.05 24.09
N ASN A 56 2.75 10.20 24.14
CA ASN A 56 3.66 9.76 25.20
C ASN A 56 3.60 8.24 25.44
N ASN A 57 3.42 7.45 24.37
CA ASN A 57 3.35 5.99 24.46
C ASN A 57 4.72 5.30 24.34
N GLY A 58 5.80 6.07 24.15
CA GLY A 58 7.17 5.59 24.01
C GLY A 58 7.58 5.26 22.58
N VAL A 59 6.72 5.51 21.58
CA VAL A 59 6.97 5.28 20.16
C VAL A 59 6.84 6.61 19.43
N PRO A 60 7.81 7.00 18.57
CA PRO A 60 7.66 8.20 17.76
C PRO A 60 6.41 8.15 16.87
N ASP A 61 5.66 9.25 16.79
CA ASP A 61 4.41 9.37 16.04
C ASP A 61 4.49 8.83 14.58
N PRO A 62 5.56 9.10 13.78
CA PRO A 62 5.71 8.49 12.44
C PRO A 62 5.69 6.95 12.44
N ILE A 63 6.29 6.36 13.47
CA ILE A 63 6.38 4.90 13.63
C ILE A 63 5.08 4.34 14.17
N ASP A 64 4.39 5.05 15.06
CA ASP A 64 3.04 4.68 15.50
C ASP A 64 2.06 4.60 14.34
N ILE A 65 2.09 5.60 13.47
CA ILE A 65 1.34 5.61 12.21
C ILE A 65 1.68 4.37 11.38
N SER A 66 2.97 4.11 11.12
CA SER A 66 3.38 2.96 10.32
C SER A 66 2.93 1.63 10.94
N ASN A 67 3.02 1.48 12.26
CA ASN A 67 2.56 0.29 12.97
C ASN A 67 1.04 0.12 12.85
N ASN A 68 0.28 1.22 12.88
CA ASN A 68 -1.15 1.19 12.66
C ASN A 68 -1.51 0.78 11.23
N LEU A 69 -0.76 1.25 10.22
CA LEU A 69 -0.95 0.82 8.83
C LEU A 69 -0.78 -0.71 8.67
N GLU A 70 0.21 -1.31 9.34
CA GLU A 70 0.39 -2.77 9.33
C GLU A 70 -0.78 -3.48 10.02
N LYS A 71 -1.30 -2.97 11.14
CA LYS A 71 -2.52 -3.51 11.79
C LYS A 71 -3.75 -3.43 10.86
N GLN A 72 -3.87 -2.36 10.08
CA GLN A 72 -4.94 -2.23 9.09
C GLN A 72 -4.79 -3.25 7.94
N LEU A 73 -3.57 -3.60 7.55
CA LEU A 73 -3.35 -4.69 6.58
C LEU A 73 -3.80 -6.05 7.15
N GLU A 74 -3.48 -6.32 8.42
CA GLU A 74 -3.86 -7.55 9.11
C GLU A 74 -5.39 -7.71 9.24
N SER A 75 -6.12 -6.60 9.43
CA SER A 75 -7.59 -6.63 9.49
C SER A 75 -8.26 -6.90 8.12
N ASN A 76 -7.51 -6.77 7.02
CA ASN A 76 -7.97 -6.97 5.65
C ASN A 76 -9.28 -6.19 5.34
N THR A 77 -9.34 -4.93 5.77
CA THR A 77 -10.47 -4.02 5.53
C THR A 77 -10.90 -4.07 4.06
N LYS A 78 -12.18 -4.35 3.83
CA LYS A 78 -12.77 -4.46 2.49
C LYS A 78 -12.97 -3.09 1.86
N TYR A 79 -12.83 -3.02 0.55
CA TYR A 79 -13.19 -1.81 -0.19
C TYR A 79 -14.72 -1.72 -0.33
N VAL A 80 -15.33 -0.75 0.37
CA VAL A 80 -16.76 -0.44 0.27
C VAL A 80 -16.94 1.06 0.13
N ASP A 81 -17.51 1.45 -1.00
CA ASP A 81 -17.84 2.84 -1.30
C ASP A 81 -19.27 3.12 -0.87
N ALA A 82 -19.42 3.73 0.30
CA ALA A 82 -20.70 4.02 0.93
C ALA A 82 -20.67 5.32 1.75
N TYR A 83 -21.86 5.87 1.95
CA TYR A 83 -22.12 7.06 2.77
C TYR A 83 -22.51 6.64 4.19
N TYR A 84 -21.88 7.24 5.20
CA TYR A 84 -22.13 6.93 6.61
C TYR A 84 -22.53 8.20 7.35
N VAL A 85 -23.65 8.16 8.07
CA VAL A 85 -24.00 9.24 9.00
C VAL A 85 -22.96 9.25 10.13
N GLY A 86 -22.45 10.44 10.47
CA GLY A 86 -21.25 10.60 11.32
C GLY A 86 -19.92 10.43 10.59
N GLY A 87 -19.96 9.90 9.36
CA GLY A 87 -18.85 9.87 8.41
C GLY A 87 -17.85 8.72 8.54
N TYR A 88 -17.87 7.96 9.64
CA TYR A 88 -16.97 6.84 9.83
C TYR A 88 -17.60 5.52 9.36
N PRO A 89 -16.95 4.75 8.46
CA PRO A 89 -17.35 3.38 8.18
C PRO A 89 -17.08 2.44 9.38
N PRO A 90 -17.71 1.25 9.41
CA PRO A 90 -17.30 0.14 10.28
C PRO A 90 -15.83 -0.25 10.08
N GLU A 91 -15.23 -0.92 11.08
CA GLU A 91 -13.81 -1.29 11.07
C GLU A 91 -13.40 -2.22 9.90
N ASP A 92 -14.29 -3.08 9.46
CA ASP A 92 -14.01 -4.09 8.43
C ASP A 92 -14.22 -3.58 6.99
N GLU A 93 -14.62 -2.33 6.81
CA GLU A 93 -14.82 -1.72 5.50
C GLU A 93 -14.38 -0.25 5.39
N GLY A 94 -14.31 0.26 4.17
CA GLY A 94 -14.00 1.66 3.87
C GLY A 94 -13.39 1.85 2.49
N VAL A 95 -12.98 3.08 2.19
CA VAL A 95 -12.27 3.47 0.97
C VAL A 95 -10.84 3.89 1.29
N CYS A 96 -10.10 4.40 0.30
CA CYS A 96 -8.70 4.78 0.44
C CYS A 96 -8.45 5.85 1.52
N THR A 97 -9.31 6.86 1.63
CA THR A 97 -9.19 7.91 2.66
C THR A 97 -9.38 7.39 4.08
N ASP A 98 -10.05 6.24 4.23
CA ASP A 98 -10.28 5.65 5.55
C ASP A 98 -9.01 5.06 6.17
N VAL A 99 -8.03 4.73 5.34
CA VAL A 99 -6.69 4.34 5.81
C VAL A 99 -6.00 5.49 6.55
N ILE A 100 -6.21 6.72 6.06
CA ILE A 100 -5.47 7.91 6.50
C ILE A 100 -5.93 8.35 7.89
N TRP A 101 -7.25 8.54 8.09
CA TRP A 101 -7.73 8.97 9.41
C TRP A 101 -7.55 7.88 10.47
N ARG A 102 -7.64 6.59 10.11
CA ARG A 102 -7.33 5.47 11.02
C ARG A 102 -5.87 5.44 11.42
N ALA A 103 -4.97 5.79 10.52
CA ALA A 103 -3.55 5.91 10.84
C ALA A 103 -3.29 7.09 11.79
N PHE A 104 -3.91 8.24 11.55
CA PHE A 104 -3.81 9.41 12.43
C PHE A 104 -4.38 9.18 13.84
N SER A 105 -5.39 8.32 14.01
CA SER A 105 -5.93 8.03 15.34
C SER A 105 -4.93 7.32 16.26
N SER A 106 -3.89 6.68 15.71
CA SER A 106 -2.81 6.08 16.51
C SER A 106 -1.99 7.11 17.29
N ILE A 107 -2.01 8.37 16.85
CA ILE A 107 -1.28 9.49 17.45
C ILE A 107 -2.23 10.56 17.99
N ASP A 108 -3.44 10.14 18.39
CA ASP A 108 -4.50 10.98 18.96
C ASP A 108 -4.95 12.17 18.08
N ILE A 109 -4.75 12.07 16.76
CA ILE A 109 -5.23 13.07 15.80
C ILE A 109 -6.58 12.66 15.23
N ASN A 110 -7.60 13.49 15.46
CA ASN A 110 -8.87 13.40 14.76
C ASN A 110 -8.84 14.23 13.47
N LEU A 111 -8.44 13.61 12.35
CA LEU A 111 -8.36 14.28 11.04
C LEU A 111 -9.69 14.89 10.60
N LYS A 112 -10.83 14.25 10.92
CA LYS A 112 -12.15 14.74 10.55
C LYS A 112 -12.44 16.09 11.20
N ASP A 113 -12.23 16.22 12.50
CA ASP A 113 -12.50 17.48 13.22
C ASP A 113 -11.65 18.63 12.68
N LEU A 114 -10.41 18.33 12.28
CA LEU A 114 -9.51 19.29 11.68
C LEU A 114 -9.99 19.75 10.30
N VAL A 115 -10.37 18.80 9.42
CA VAL A 115 -10.87 19.11 8.08
C VAL A 115 -12.22 19.83 8.15
N ASP A 116 -13.15 19.37 8.99
CA ASP A 116 -14.46 20.01 9.19
C ASP A 116 -14.30 21.46 9.68
N LYS A 117 -13.35 21.69 10.60
CA LYS A 117 -13.06 23.04 11.10
C LYS A 117 -12.48 23.93 9.99
N ASP A 118 -11.58 23.43 9.16
CA ASP A 118 -11.03 24.22 8.06
C ASP A 118 -12.10 24.54 7.01
N ILE A 119 -12.89 23.56 6.59
CA ILE A 119 -14.00 23.74 5.64
C ILE A 119 -14.99 24.79 6.14
N LYS A 120 -15.36 24.74 7.42
CA LYS A 120 -16.27 25.71 8.02
C LYS A 120 -15.74 27.15 7.93
N ASN A 121 -14.43 27.33 8.08
CA ASN A 121 -13.81 28.65 8.08
C ASN A 121 -13.46 29.14 6.67
N ASN A 122 -13.23 28.22 5.72
CA ASN A 122 -12.65 28.48 4.42
C ASN A 122 -13.43 27.79 3.29
N ILE A 123 -14.77 27.85 3.34
CA ILE A 123 -15.67 27.07 2.46
C ILE A 123 -15.37 27.24 0.96
N ASP A 124 -14.94 28.44 0.55
CA ASP A 124 -14.66 28.79 -0.85
C ASP A 124 -13.39 28.12 -1.40
N ASP A 125 -12.47 27.66 -0.53
CA ASP A 125 -11.26 26.96 -0.94
C ASP A 125 -11.56 25.52 -1.42
N TYR A 126 -12.70 24.97 -1.01
CA TYR A 126 -13.06 23.58 -1.23
C TYR A 126 -13.97 23.43 -2.45
N TRP A 127 -13.40 23.45 -3.65
CA TRP A 127 -14.18 23.35 -4.89
C TRP A 127 -15.13 22.13 -4.96
N ARG A 128 -14.77 21.01 -4.31
CA ARG A 128 -15.50 19.74 -4.40
C ARG A 128 -16.80 19.73 -3.59
N ILE A 129 -16.99 20.65 -2.63
CA ILE A 129 -18.19 20.72 -1.79
C ILE A 129 -19.29 21.63 -2.37
N GLU A 130 -19.00 22.36 -3.45
CA GLU A 130 -19.99 23.18 -4.17
C GLU A 130 -20.74 24.16 -3.26
N GLY A 131 -20.04 24.77 -2.30
CA GLY A 131 -20.58 25.76 -1.36
C GLY A 131 -21.43 25.17 -0.23
N LYS A 132 -21.54 23.85 -0.09
CA LYS A 132 -22.31 23.21 0.98
C LYS A 132 -21.50 22.10 1.66
N ALA A 133 -21.03 22.39 2.86
CA ALA A 133 -20.34 21.42 3.70
C ALA A 133 -21.27 20.25 4.08
N ASP A 134 -20.72 19.04 4.04
CA ASP A 134 -21.31 17.81 4.54
C ASP A 134 -20.28 17.07 5.41
N PRO A 135 -20.34 17.24 6.76
CA PRO A 135 -19.37 16.66 7.68
C PRO A 135 -19.44 15.12 7.72
N HIS A 136 -20.39 14.47 7.05
CA HIS A 136 -20.44 13.02 6.95
C HIS A 136 -19.55 12.45 5.83
N ILE A 137 -19.00 13.29 4.97
CA ILE A 137 -18.30 12.79 3.78
C ILE A 137 -17.12 13.68 3.35
N ASP A 138 -17.08 14.95 3.74
CA ASP A 138 -16.08 15.88 3.24
C ASP A 138 -14.63 15.48 3.54
N PHE A 139 -14.33 15.01 4.75
CA PHE A 139 -12.99 14.51 5.11
C PHE A 139 -12.63 13.19 4.40
N ARG A 140 -13.60 12.52 3.76
CA ARG A 140 -13.40 11.30 2.97
C ARG A 140 -13.32 11.57 1.47
N ARG A 141 -13.19 12.84 1.06
CA ARG A 141 -12.98 13.22 -0.34
C ARG A 141 -11.52 13.57 -0.57
N VAL A 142 -10.86 12.83 -1.47
CA VAL A 142 -9.45 13.03 -1.86
C VAL A 142 -9.15 14.50 -2.23
N PRO A 143 -9.98 15.22 -3.02
CA PRO A 143 -9.73 16.63 -3.30
C PRO A 143 -9.79 17.54 -2.07
N ASN A 144 -10.68 17.26 -1.12
CA ASN A 144 -10.77 18.04 0.11
C ASN A 144 -9.55 17.80 1.00
N LEU A 145 -9.09 16.55 1.08
CA LEU A 145 -7.86 16.21 1.79
C LEU A 145 -6.64 16.90 1.17
N MET A 146 -6.57 17.01 -0.15
CA MET A 146 -5.52 17.79 -0.82
C MET A 146 -5.52 19.24 -0.35
N VAL A 147 -6.67 19.94 -0.44
CA VAL A 147 -6.77 21.35 0.00
C VAL A 147 -6.33 21.51 1.45
N TYR A 148 -6.72 20.59 2.32
CA TYR A 148 -6.32 20.63 3.73
C TYR A 148 -4.80 20.40 3.89
N PHE A 149 -4.24 19.36 3.27
CA PHE A 149 -2.81 19.05 3.42
C PHE A 149 -1.91 20.11 2.77
N ASP A 150 -2.32 20.74 1.67
CA ASP A 150 -1.62 21.88 1.08
C ASP A 150 -1.44 23.04 2.07
N LYS A 151 -2.44 23.29 2.93
CA LYS A 151 -2.39 24.37 3.93
C LYS A 151 -1.57 24.01 5.16
N TYR A 152 -1.67 22.76 5.62
CA TYR A 152 -1.24 22.39 6.97
C TYR A 152 -0.02 21.47 7.03
N CYS A 153 0.29 20.74 5.96
CA CYS A 153 1.45 19.85 5.89
C CYS A 153 2.68 20.54 5.27
N GLU A 154 3.81 19.84 5.26
CA GLU A 154 4.94 20.16 4.40
C GLU A 154 4.78 19.43 3.06
N THR A 155 4.88 20.15 1.94
CA THR A 155 4.88 19.56 0.60
C THR A 155 6.28 19.15 0.21
N LEU A 156 6.45 17.90 -0.23
CA LEU A 156 7.74 17.31 -0.56
C LEU A 156 7.83 16.94 -2.05
N THR A 157 8.97 16.37 -2.45
CA THR A 157 9.17 15.90 -3.81
C THR A 157 8.09 14.89 -4.22
N SER A 158 7.64 15.00 -5.48
CA SER A 158 6.75 14.02 -6.10
C SER A 158 7.49 12.94 -6.90
N GLU A 159 8.81 13.07 -7.05
CA GLU A 159 9.64 12.17 -7.84
C GLU A 159 10.22 11.05 -6.98
N VAL A 160 9.96 9.80 -7.35
CA VAL A 160 10.49 8.60 -6.70
C VAL A 160 11.61 8.05 -7.57
N ILE A 161 12.85 8.13 -7.10
CA ILE A 161 14.02 7.68 -7.86
C ILE A 161 14.65 6.49 -7.13
N PRO A 162 14.43 5.25 -7.59
CA PRO A 162 15.08 4.07 -7.03
C PRO A 162 16.59 4.24 -6.93
N GLU A 163 17.18 3.68 -5.89
CA GLU A 163 18.62 3.69 -5.62
C GLU A 163 19.26 5.06 -5.34
N ASN A 164 18.51 6.16 -5.38
CA ASN A 164 19.01 7.49 -5.06
C ASN A 164 18.70 7.84 -3.59
N VAL A 165 19.68 7.69 -2.70
CA VAL A 165 19.53 7.92 -1.25
C VAL A 165 19.06 9.35 -0.92
N ASP A 166 19.57 10.36 -1.62
CA ASP A 166 19.20 11.77 -1.38
C ASP A 166 17.75 12.07 -1.74
N ASN A 167 17.22 11.40 -2.77
CA ASN A 167 15.80 11.43 -3.08
C ASN A 167 15.00 10.60 -2.06
N LEU A 168 15.46 9.38 -1.76
CA LEU A 168 14.71 8.40 -0.97
C LEU A 168 14.58 8.77 0.51
N LYS A 169 15.51 9.56 1.07
CA LYS A 169 15.40 10.10 2.43
C LYS A 169 14.26 11.12 2.58
N GLN A 170 13.73 11.66 1.47
CA GLN A 170 12.59 12.56 1.51
C GLN A 170 11.27 11.82 1.76
N TRP A 171 11.24 10.49 1.64
CA TRP A 171 10.05 9.67 1.87
C TRP A 171 10.18 8.95 3.20
N GLN A 172 9.35 9.25 4.17
CA GLN A 172 9.48 8.77 5.54
C GLN A 172 8.15 8.16 6.04
N PRO A 173 8.20 7.34 7.10
CA PRO A 173 6.99 6.72 7.65
C PRO A 173 5.94 7.77 8.01
N GLY A 174 4.68 7.50 7.66
CA GLY A 174 3.56 8.40 7.94
C GLY A 174 3.36 9.56 6.94
N ASP A 175 4.23 9.70 5.94
CA ASP A 175 3.97 10.63 4.83
C ASP A 175 2.71 10.22 4.05
N ILE A 176 1.92 11.21 3.64
CA ILE A 176 0.65 11.03 2.92
C ILE A 176 0.90 11.21 1.42
N ILE A 177 0.45 10.23 0.63
CA ILE A 177 0.57 10.23 -0.82
C ILE A 177 -0.81 10.34 -1.43
N LEU A 178 -1.07 11.44 -2.14
CA LEU A 178 -2.31 11.70 -2.85
C LEU A 178 -2.10 11.55 -4.36
N PHE A 179 -3.12 11.02 -5.04
CA PHE A 179 -3.19 10.92 -6.48
C PHE A 179 -4.47 11.60 -6.95
N LEU A 180 -4.39 12.46 -7.97
CA LEU A 180 -5.59 13.07 -8.57
C LEU A 180 -5.92 12.57 -9.96
N GLU A 181 -4.89 12.22 -10.73
CA GLU A 181 -5.01 11.78 -12.11
C GLU A 181 -4.19 10.51 -12.32
N PRO A 182 -4.66 9.53 -13.11
CA PRO A 182 -5.97 9.50 -13.79
C PRO A 182 -7.17 9.27 -12.86
N TYR A 183 -6.93 8.81 -11.62
CA TYR A 183 -7.97 8.56 -10.64
C TYR A 183 -7.59 9.14 -9.28
N GLN A 184 -8.60 9.60 -8.55
CA GLN A 184 -8.45 10.09 -7.19
C GLN A 184 -8.18 8.92 -6.24
N HIS A 185 -7.05 8.99 -5.54
CA HIS A 185 -6.65 7.94 -4.62
C HIS A 185 -5.72 8.49 -3.54
N VAL A 186 -5.55 7.76 -2.45
CA VAL A 186 -4.65 8.15 -1.37
C VAL A 186 -4.04 6.91 -0.71
N GLY A 187 -2.81 7.05 -0.22
CA GLY A 187 -2.14 6.08 0.62
C GLY A 187 -1.19 6.76 1.60
N MET A 188 -0.57 5.97 2.46
CA MET A 188 0.39 6.46 3.45
C MET A 188 1.64 5.57 3.47
N VAL A 189 2.80 6.20 3.59
CA VAL A 189 4.11 5.55 3.55
C VAL A 189 4.34 4.76 4.85
N THR A 190 4.86 3.53 4.72
CA THR A 190 5.29 2.70 5.86
C THR A 190 6.79 2.83 6.11
N ASN A 191 7.26 2.28 7.23
CA ASN A 191 8.69 2.16 7.53
C ASN A 191 9.41 1.04 6.76
N GLU A 192 8.68 0.24 5.99
CA GLU A 192 9.27 -0.81 5.17
C GLU A 192 9.75 -0.26 3.83
N ARG A 193 10.92 -0.73 3.39
CA ARG A 193 11.51 -0.41 2.08
C ARG A 193 11.95 -1.67 1.37
N ASP A 194 11.77 -1.66 0.06
CA ASP A 194 12.34 -2.68 -0.82
C ASP A 194 13.87 -2.51 -0.92
N SER A 195 14.53 -3.45 -1.59
CA SER A 195 15.97 -3.52 -1.78
C SER A 195 16.59 -2.30 -2.48
N ASP A 196 15.85 -1.63 -3.37
CA ASP A 196 16.27 -0.38 -4.03
C ASP A 196 15.98 0.88 -3.18
N GLY A 197 15.55 0.71 -1.93
CA GLY A 197 15.28 1.77 -0.96
C GLY A 197 13.93 2.48 -1.14
N VAL A 198 13.15 2.15 -2.17
CA VAL A 198 11.81 2.70 -2.38
C VAL A 198 10.88 2.20 -1.26
N PRO A 199 10.14 3.09 -0.57
CA PRO A 199 9.27 2.67 0.51
C PRO A 199 7.98 2.03 0.00
N PHE A 200 7.33 1.29 0.90
CA PHE A 200 5.99 0.78 0.69
C PHE A 200 4.93 1.79 1.12
N VAL A 201 3.76 1.69 0.50
CA VAL A 201 2.57 2.49 0.78
C VAL A 201 1.41 1.57 1.08
N VAL A 202 0.66 1.87 2.14
CA VAL A 202 -0.61 1.21 2.45
C VAL A 202 -1.76 2.05 1.93
N HIS A 203 -2.68 1.39 1.24
CA HIS A 203 -3.86 2.02 0.65
C HIS A 203 -5.01 1.01 0.53
N ASN A 204 -6.25 1.50 0.51
CA ASN A 204 -7.41 0.64 0.28
C ASN A 204 -7.96 0.80 -1.13
N SER A 205 -8.06 -0.31 -1.87
CA SER A 205 -8.56 -0.37 -3.25
C SER A 205 -9.31 -1.68 -3.45
N ARG A 206 -10.15 -1.81 -4.49
CA ARG A 206 -10.85 -3.08 -4.73
C ARG A 206 -9.86 -4.26 -4.84
N PRO A 207 -10.09 -5.42 -4.19
CA PRO A 207 -11.23 -5.73 -3.31
C PRO A 207 -11.04 -5.34 -1.83
N SER A 208 -9.81 -5.09 -1.37
CA SER A 208 -9.46 -4.79 0.02
C SER A 208 -8.13 -4.03 0.13
N ILE A 209 -7.78 -3.64 1.34
CA ILE A 209 -6.52 -2.98 1.68
C ILE A 209 -5.29 -3.75 1.18
N LYS A 210 -4.28 -3.00 0.72
CA LYS A 210 -3.05 -3.54 0.13
C LYS A 210 -1.84 -2.72 0.56
N LYS A 211 -0.69 -3.39 0.55
CA LYS A 211 0.63 -2.77 0.59
C LYS A 211 1.24 -2.86 -0.81
N GLY A 212 1.69 -1.73 -1.33
CA GLY A 212 2.30 -1.65 -2.66
C GLY A 212 3.57 -0.81 -2.62
N LYS A 213 4.55 -1.17 -3.46
CA LYS A 213 5.77 -0.37 -3.60
C LYS A 213 5.41 0.98 -4.21
N LEU A 214 5.94 2.07 -3.66
CA LEU A 214 5.55 3.41 -4.09
C LEU A 214 5.81 3.67 -5.59
N SER A 215 6.87 3.09 -6.15
CA SER A 215 7.18 3.22 -7.58
C SER A 215 6.15 2.56 -8.51
N TRP A 216 5.25 1.70 -8.02
CA TRP A 216 4.15 1.15 -8.81
C TRP A 216 3.07 2.18 -9.18
N PHE A 217 3.12 3.37 -8.57
CA PHE A 217 2.20 4.47 -8.84
C PHE A 217 2.80 5.55 -9.77
N SER A 218 3.86 5.23 -10.52
CA SER A 218 4.57 6.19 -11.40
C SER A 218 3.70 6.84 -12.47
N ASP A 219 2.62 6.19 -12.88
CA ASP A 219 1.69 6.68 -13.90
C ASP A 219 0.67 7.69 -13.34
N TYR A 220 0.66 7.93 -12.03
CA TYR A 220 -0.22 8.87 -11.39
C TYR A 220 0.45 10.21 -11.16
N LYS A 221 -0.34 11.28 -11.23
CA LYS A 221 0.09 12.59 -10.73
C LYS A 221 0.11 12.56 -9.20
N LEU A 222 1.30 12.39 -8.65
CA LEU A 222 1.57 12.22 -7.23
C LEU A 222 1.74 13.56 -6.52
N TYR A 223 1.13 13.65 -5.33
CA TYR A 223 1.33 14.72 -4.37
C TYR A 223 1.77 14.12 -3.04
N HIS A 224 2.78 14.71 -2.42
CA HIS A 224 3.47 14.16 -1.27
C HIS A 224 3.48 15.16 -0.12
N TYR A 225 2.95 14.74 1.03
CA TYR A 225 2.81 15.56 2.20
C TYR A 225 3.41 14.90 3.44
N ARG A 226 4.11 15.67 4.26
CA ARG A 226 4.55 15.27 5.59
C ARG A 226 3.77 16.01 6.66
N TRP A 227 3.24 15.25 7.62
CA TRP A 227 2.57 15.83 8.79
C TRP A 227 3.56 16.60 9.67
N LYS A 228 3.13 17.74 10.19
CA LYS A 228 3.91 18.53 11.15
C LYS A 228 3.60 18.04 12.56
N TYR A 229 4.51 17.21 13.08
CA TYR A 229 4.41 16.62 14.41
C TYR A 229 4.52 17.68 15.52
#